data_AF-A0A1Z9DT34-F1
#
_entry.id   AF-A0A1Z9DT34-F1
#
_cell.length_a   1.000
_cell.length_b   1.000
_cell.length_c   1.000
_cell.angle_alpha   90.00
_cell.angle_beta   90.00
_cell.angle_gamma   90.00
#
_symmetry.space_group_name_H-M   'P 1'
#
loop_
_entity.id
_entity.type
_entity.pdbx_description
1 polymer ?
#
loop_
_entity_poly.entity_id
_entity_poly.type
_entity_poly.pdbx_seq_one_letter_code
_entity_poly.pdbx_strand_id
1 'polypeptide(L)'
;MEKLNFKHSVIFFNFCILISPLYLMLNFEPIIFCLFLILILGISHGALDNIKGKKLLKLFDYKSTISFFYLTYIFISLLIIIFWLVFPNTVLFFFLIVASYHFGKEDTVFSFKRKFFISEILFFLKGSSVILAPLLFKRNKTNEIFSILNFNVFESSVFSDKFLIILLCLSFLSSLYISNKKNHNLKGIMFMDFSSLIILNIFLTPVLAFTFYFCFLHSIRHSITLIFELDNSFKSGLKKFISRAIPLTFVTGIIFLISIYLLNNFYTLDEAIYKVIFIGLASLTFPHILLEYLLEKNEKRT
;
A
#
# COMPACT_ATOMS: atom_id res chain seq x y z
N MET A 1 -2.17 14.89 15.59
CA MET A 1 -1.84 13.75 14.72
C MET A 1 -0.86 12.76 15.36
N GLU A 2 0.33 13.18 15.83
CA GLU A 2 1.36 12.27 16.37
C GLU A 2 0.87 11.33 17.49
N LYS A 3 0.18 11.86 18.51
CA LYS A 3 -0.36 11.04 19.62
C LYS A 3 -1.37 9.99 19.15
N LEU A 4 -2.15 10.30 18.10
CA LEU A 4 -3.11 9.37 17.52
C LEU A 4 -2.38 8.25 16.76
N ASN A 5 -1.40 8.60 15.93
CA ASN A 5 -0.58 7.63 15.20
C ASN A 5 0.22 6.72 16.14
N PHE A 6 0.75 7.26 17.24
CA PHE A 6 1.41 6.44 18.26
C PHE A 6 0.44 5.40 18.86
N LYS A 7 -0.75 5.82 19.30
CA LYS A 7 -1.76 4.91 19.83
C LYS A 7 -2.18 3.86 18.79
N HIS A 8 -2.34 4.26 17.54
CA HIS A 8 -2.66 3.37 16.43
C HIS A 8 -1.59 2.30 16.23
N SER A 9 -0.30 2.68 16.16
CA SER A 9 0.80 1.70 16.08
C SER A 9 0.85 0.76 17.28
N VAL A 10 0.60 1.24 18.51
CA VAL A 10 0.53 0.37 19.70
C VAL A 10 -0.61 -0.64 19.57
N ILE A 11 -1.81 -0.20 19.18
CA ILE A 11 -2.96 -1.09 19.00
C ILE A 11 -2.67 -2.14 17.92
N PHE A 12 -2.14 -1.70 16.77
CA PHE A 12 -1.83 -2.59 15.65
C PHE A 12 -0.72 -3.59 16.01
N PHE A 13 0.31 -3.16 16.73
CA PHE A 13 1.38 -4.04 17.20
C PHE A 13 0.86 -5.14 18.14
N ASN A 14 0.03 -4.79 19.12
CA ASN A 14 -0.61 -5.77 19.99
C ASN A 14 -1.56 -6.70 19.22
N PHE A 15 -2.31 -6.17 18.25
CA PHE A 15 -3.14 -6.99 17.36
C PHE A 15 -2.29 -8.02 16.60
N CYS A 16 -1.13 -7.63 16.04
CA CYS A 16 -0.22 -8.55 15.34
C CYS A 16 0.28 -9.67 16.26
N ILE A 17 0.63 -9.35 17.50
CA ILE A 17 1.06 -10.33 18.51
C ILE A 17 -0.07 -11.33 18.82
N LEU A 18 -1.31 -10.86 18.96
CA LEU A 18 -2.45 -11.70 19.33
C LEU A 18 -2.95 -12.58 18.18
N ILE A 19 -3.04 -12.03 16.96
CA ILE A 19 -3.61 -12.75 15.81
C ILE A 19 -2.68 -13.85 15.28
N SER A 20 -1.37 -13.65 15.41
CA SER A 20 -0.35 -14.58 14.92
C SER A 20 -0.45 -16.01 15.48
N PRO A 21 -0.50 -16.23 16.81
CA PRO A 21 -0.68 -17.57 17.37
C PRO A 21 -2.10 -18.13 17.12
N LEU A 22 -3.13 -17.28 17.06
CA LEU A 22 -4.49 -17.72 16.73
C LEU A 22 -4.58 -18.29 15.31
N TYR A 23 -3.89 -17.65 14.35
CA TYR A 23 -3.85 -18.13 12.97
C TYR A 23 -3.20 -19.52 12.86
N LEU A 24 -2.13 -19.78 13.62
CA LEU A 24 -1.48 -21.10 13.63
C LEU A 24 -2.43 -22.22 14.07
N MET A 25 -3.43 -21.92 14.91
CA MET A 25 -4.44 -22.90 15.32
C MET A 25 -5.49 -23.17 14.23
N LEU A 26 -5.85 -22.14 13.44
CA LEU A 26 -6.87 -22.24 12.40
C LEU A 26 -6.33 -22.88 11.11
N ASN A 27 -5.09 -22.57 10.75
CA ASN A 27 -4.33 -23.15 9.63
C ASN A 27 -5.08 -23.21 8.27
N PHE A 28 -5.91 -22.19 7.97
CA PHE A 28 -6.53 -22.01 6.66
C PHE A 28 -6.29 -20.59 6.15
N GLU A 29 -6.12 -20.43 4.84
CA GLU A 29 -5.93 -19.10 4.23
C GLU A 29 -7.29 -18.46 3.89
N PRO A 30 -7.69 -17.36 4.53
CA PRO A 30 -9.01 -16.79 4.36
C PRO A 30 -9.02 -15.79 3.18
N ILE A 31 -8.78 -16.26 1.95
CA ILE A 31 -8.58 -15.39 0.75
C ILE A 31 -9.78 -14.47 0.49
N ILE A 32 -11.00 -15.00 0.59
CA ILE A 32 -12.24 -14.21 0.40
C ILE A 32 -12.36 -13.11 1.46
N PHE A 33 -12.00 -13.40 2.72
CA PHE A 33 -11.97 -12.40 3.77
C PHE A 33 -10.93 -11.31 3.48
N CYS A 34 -9.75 -11.72 2.98
CA CYS A 34 -8.72 -10.77 2.57
C CYS A 34 -9.22 -9.84 1.45
N LEU A 35 -9.88 -10.40 0.43
CA LEU A 35 -10.50 -9.63 -0.64
C LEU A 35 -11.46 -8.58 -0.08
N PHE A 36 -12.43 -8.97 0.75
CA PHE A 36 -13.41 -8.02 1.29
C PHE A 36 -12.76 -6.94 2.17
N LEU A 37 -11.75 -7.28 2.97
CA LEU A 37 -10.99 -6.29 3.73
C LEU A 37 -10.30 -5.28 2.80
N ILE A 38 -9.66 -5.75 1.73
CA ILE A 38 -9.00 -4.88 0.74
C ILE A 38 -10.04 -4.00 0.04
N LEU A 39 -11.18 -4.55 -0.38
CA LEU A 39 -12.22 -3.79 -1.07
C LEU A 39 -12.83 -2.69 -0.19
N ILE A 40 -13.00 -2.94 1.11
CA ILE A 40 -13.64 -1.99 2.04
C ILE A 40 -12.64 -1.00 2.61
N LEU A 41 -11.55 -1.49 3.18
CA LEU A 41 -10.57 -0.68 3.91
C LEU A 41 -9.37 -0.30 3.05
N GLY A 42 -8.84 -1.25 2.27
CA GLY A 42 -7.67 -1.02 1.41
C GLY A 42 -7.91 0.06 0.35
N ILE A 43 -8.93 -0.13 -0.50
CA ILE A 43 -9.27 0.80 -1.60
C ILE A 43 -9.63 2.20 -1.08
N SER A 44 -10.15 2.31 0.16
CA SER A 44 -10.50 3.61 0.73
C SER A 44 -9.32 4.59 0.86
N HIS A 45 -8.09 4.08 0.81
CA HIS A 45 -6.84 4.87 0.78
C HIS A 45 -6.85 5.93 -0.33
N GLY A 46 -7.16 5.54 -1.57
CA GLY A 46 -7.24 6.44 -2.73
C GLY A 46 -8.62 7.07 -2.95
N ALA A 47 -9.55 6.96 -1.99
CA ALA A 47 -10.95 7.31 -2.24
C ALA A 47 -11.25 8.81 -2.33
N LEU A 48 -10.26 9.67 -2.07
CA LEU A 48 -10.35 11.12 -2.29
C LEU A 48 -9.55 11.60 -3.51
N ASP A 49 -9.07 10.68 -4.35
CA ASP A 49 -8.29 11.00 -5.56
C ASP A 49 -9.03 11.94 -6.50
N ASN A 50 -10.36 11.82 -6.60
CA ASN A 50 -11.17 12.75 -7.39
C ASN A 50 -11.14 14.20 -6.88
N ILE A 51 -11.09 14.40 -5.57
CA ILE A 51 -11.01 15.72 -4.93
C ILE A 51 -9.61 16.30 -5.12
N LYS A 52 -8.58 15.46 -4.90
CA LYS A 52 -7.18 15.80 -5.12
C LYS A 52 -6.91 16.12 -6.60
N GLY A 53 -7.43 15.32 -7.52
CA GLY A 53 -7.39 15.52 -8.96
C GLY A 53 -8.06 16.81 -9.41
N LYS A 54 -9.23 17.12 -8.85
CA LYS A 54 -9.91 18.41 -9.09
C LYS A 54 -9.06 19.59 -8.61
N LYS A 55 -8.36 19.46 -7.48
CA LYS A 55 -7.42 20.48 -6.99
C LYS A 55 -6.25 20.67 -7.96
N LEU A 56 -5.65 19.57 -8.42
CA LEU A 56 -4.53 19.60 -9.37
C LEU A 56 -4.92 20.26 -10.70
N LEU A 57 -6.05 19.87 -11.28
CA LEU A 57 -6.48 20.41 -12.57
C LEU A 57 -6.84 21.89 -12.52
N LYS A 58 -7.29 22.39 -11.36
CA LYS A 58 -7.45 23.81 -11.12
C LYS A 58 -6.12 24.56 -11.10
N LEU A 59 -5.05 23.96 -10.56
CA LEU A 59 -3.70 24.56 -10.60
C LEU A 59 -3.14 24.66 -12.03
N PHE A 60 -3.69 23.87 -12.96
CA PHE A 60 -3.33 23.91 -14.39
C PHE A 60 -4.36 24.64 -15.26
N ASP A 61 -5.29 25.41 -14.67
CA ASP A 61 -6.31 26.21 -15.39
C ASP A 61 -7.27 25.45 -16.32
N TYR A 62 -7.50 24.14 -16.09
CA TYR A 62 -8.50 23.38 -16.86
C TYR A 62 -9.93 23.63 -16.35
N LYS A 63 -10.84 24.12 -17.22
CA LYS A 63 -12.25 24.42 -16.88
C LYS A 63 -13.14 23.18 -16.66
N SER A 64 -12.89 22.06 -17.36
CA SER A 64 -13.63 20.79 -17.23
C SER A 64 -12.98 19.85 -16.20
N THR A 65 -12.99 20.25 -14.92
CA THR A 65 -12.07 19.67 -13.92
C THR A 65 -12.33 18.22 -13.52
N ILE A 66 -13.54 17.68 -13.62
CA ILE A 66 -13.86 16.37 -13.00
C ILE A 66 -13.97 15.23 -14.02
N SER A 67 -14.63 15.47 -15.16
CA SER A 67 -14.74 14.45 -16.22
C SER A 67 -13.36 14.13 -16.82
N PHE A 68 -12.56 15.17 -17.05
CA PHE A 68 -11.18 15.00 -17.54
C PHE A 68 -10.31 14.21 -16.56
N PHE A 69 -10.48 14.43 -15.25
CA PHE A 69 -9.79 13.65 -14.23
C PHE A 69 -10.12 12.16 -14.36
N TYR A 70 -11.42 11.80 -14.36
CA TYR A 70 -11.84 10.40 -14.43
C TYR A 70 -11.38 9.73 -15.73
N LEU A 71 -11.48 10.43 -16.87
CA LEU A 71 -11.02 9.90 -18.15
C LEU A 71 -9.52 9.60 -18.11
N THR A 72 -8.71 10.54 -17.59
CA THR A 72 -7.25 10.37 -17.47
C THR A 72 -6.91 9.24 -16.50
N TYR A 73 -7.58 9.18 -15.36
CA TYR A 73 -7.34 8.15 -14.33
C TYR A 73 -7.64 6.75 -14.89
N ILE A 74 -8.82 6.57 -15.48
CA ILE A 74 -9.23 5.29 -16.11
C ILE A 74 -8.29 4.93 -17.26
N PHE A 75 -7.90 5.91 -18.09
CA PHE A 75 -6.96 5.68 -19.19
C PHE A 75 -5.60 5.17 -18.69
N ILE A 76 -5.04 5.79 -17.65
CA ILE A 76 -3.78 5.32 -17.04
C ILE A 76 -3.97 3.93 -16.44
N SER A 77 -5.05 3.68 -15.70
CA SER A 77 -5.34 2.35 -15.13
C SER A 77 -5.41 1.26 -16.21
N LEU A 78 -6.09 1.53 -17.34
CA LEU A 78 -6.18 0.61 -18.47
C LEU A 78 -4.82 0.39 -19.13
N LEU A 79 -4.01 1.44 -19.30
CA LEU A 79 -2.65 1.31 -19.83
C LEU A 79 -1.79 0.41 -18.95
N ILE A 80 -1.88 0.54 -17.62
CA ILE A 80 -1.16 -0.34 -16.69
C ILE A 80 -1.60 -1.79 -16.86
N ILE A 81 -2.90 -2.06 -16.99
CA ILE A 81 -3.41 -3.42 -17.21
C ILE A 81 -2.87 -3.97 -18.54
N ILE A 82 -2.95 -3.20 -19.63
CA ILE A 82 -2.43 -3.61 -20.95
C ILE A 82 -0.94 -3.91 -20.87
N PHE A 83 -0.14 -3.01 -20.26
CA PHE A 83 1.29 -3.25 -20.11
C PHE A 83 1.59 -4.44 -19.21
N TRP A 84 0.79 -4.71 -18.18
CA TRP A 84 0.95 -5.91 -17.36
C TRP A 84 0.75 -7.18 -18.17
N LEU A 85 -0.25 -7.20 -19.05
CA LEU A 85 -0.52 -8.35 -19.91
C LEU A 85 0.60 -8.61 -20.93
N VAL A 86 1.23 -7.55 -21.46
CA VAL A 86 2.31 -7.67 -22.46
C VAL A 86 3.68 -7.89 -21.80
N PHE A 87 3.96 -7.22 -20.68
CA PHE A 87 5.27 -7.19 -20.01
C PHE A 87 5.15 -7.40 -18.47
N PRO A 88 4.61 -8.54 -18.00
CA PRO A 88 4.30 -8.75 -16.58
C PRO A 88 5.53 -8.63 -15.67
N ASN A 89 6.65 -9.24 -16.07
CA ASN A 89 7.93 -9.13 -15.35
C ASN A 89 8.37 -7.68 -15.15
N THR A 90 8.34 -6.88 -16.23
CA THR A 90 8.80 -5.49 -16.19
C THR A 90 7.87 -4.62 -15.37
N VAL A 91 6.55 -4.73 -15.58
CA VAL A 91 5.57 -3.90 -14.87
C VAL A 91 5.55 -4.23 -13.38
N LEU A 92 5.52 -5.51 -13.01
CA LEU A 92 5.53 -5.88 -11.59
C LEU A 92 6.85 -5.47 -10.92
N PHE A 93 8.00 -5.60 -11.58
CA PHE A 93 9.28 -5.15 -11.02
C PHE A 93 9.26 -3.64 -10.71
N PHE A 94 8.81 -2.81 -11.66
CA PHE A 94 8.68 -1.37 -11.43
C PHE A 94 7.62 -1.04 -10.38
N PHE A 95 6.49 -1.77 -10.37
CA PHE A 95 5.47 -1.62 -9.34
C PHE A 95 6.03 -1.86 -7.94
N LEU A 96 6.80 -2.94 -7.74
CA LEU A 96 7.43 -3.25 -6.46
C LEU A 96 8.42 -2.16 -6.02
N ILE A 97 9.16 -1.55 -6.94
CA ILE A 97 10.05 -0.43 -6.63
C ILE A 97 9.25 0.80 -6.17
N VAL A 98 8.24 1.18 -6.95
CA VAL A 98 7.39 2.35 -6.68
C VAL A 98 6.59 2.17 -5.38
N ALA A 99 6.03 0.98 -5.17
CA ALA A 99 5.29 0.63 -3.96
C ALA A 99 6.20 0.68 -2.71
N SER A 100 7.42 0.15 -2.79
CA SER A 100 8.39 0.23 -1.68
C SER A 100 8.66 1.66 -1.25
N TYR A 101 8.86 2.56 -2.21
CA TYR A 101 9.04 3.97 -1.91
C TYR A 101 7.78 4.59 -1.28
N HIS A 102 6.61 4.34 -1.88
CA HIS A 102 5.33 4.89 -1.43
C HIS A 102 5.00 4.47 0.00
N PHE A 103 5.08 3.17 0.32
CA PHE A 103 4.90 2.65 1.68
C PHE A 103 5.87 3.30 2.66
N GLY A 104 7.15 3.39 2.29
CA GLY A 104 8.17 3.99 3.14
C GLY A 104 7.88 5.45 3.50
N LYS A 105 7.50 6.24 2.50
CA LYS A 105 7.18 7.66 2.64
C LYS A 105 5.89 7.88 3.42
N GLU A 106 4.79 7.26 3.03
CA GLU A 106 3.49 7.48 3.65
C GLU A 106 3.39 6.94 5.08
N ASP A 107 4.05 5.82 5.36
CA ASP A 107 4.11 5.29 6.73
C ASP A 107 5.01 6.17 7.62
N THR A 108 5.79 7.11 7.06
CA THR A 108 6.53 8.10 7.84
C THR A 108 5.60 9.26 8.21
N VAL A 109 4.88 9.11 9.33
CA VAL A 109 3.84 10.06 9.81
C VAL A 109 4.32 11.45 10.23
N PHE A 110 5.59 11.78 10.01
CA PHE A 110 6.19 13.04 10.41
C PHE A 110 7.10 13.58 9.30
N SER A 111 7.29 14.89 9.30
CA SER A 111 8.17 15.53 8.32
C SER A 111 9.63 15.11 8.53
N PHE A 112 10.26 14.67 7.44
CA PHE A 112 11.68 14.37 7.36
C PHE A 112 12.29 15.18 6.23
N LYS A 113 13.15 16.16 6.58
CA LYS A 113 13.80 17.06 5.61
C LYS A 113 15.30 16.77 5.57
N ARG A 114 15.77 16.30 4.41
CA ARG A 114 17.19 16.13 4.04
C ARG A 114 17.37 16.49 2.56
N LYS A 115 18.59 16.36 2.03
CA LYS A 115 18.80 16.42 0.58
C LYS A 115 17.87 15.42 -0.10
N PHE A 116 17.18 15.88 -1.15
CA PHE A 116 16.13 15.12 -1.85
C PHE A 116 16.53 13.65 -2.09
N PHE A 117 17.66 13.40 -2.73
CA PHE A 117 18.10 12.04 -3.05
C PHE A 117 18.25 11.11 -1.83
N ILE A 118 18.71 11.64 -0.69
CA ILE A 118 18.91 10.86 0.53
C ILE A 118 17.56 10.48 1.14
N SER A 119 16.58 11.40 1.16
CA SER A 119 15.25 11.07 1.67
C SER A 119 14.55 10.02 0.80
N GLU A 120 14.65 10.11 -0.52
CA GLU A 120 14.03 9.13 -1.42
C GLU A 120 14.58 7.71 -1.20
N ILE A 121 15.90 7.57 -1.08
CA ILE A 121 16.54 6.27 -0.80
C ILE A 121 16.10 5.72 0.55
N LEU A 122 16.07 6.55 1.59
CA LEU A 122 15.68 6.10 2.93
C LEU A 122 14.22 5.64 2.95
N PHE A 123 13.31 6.36 2.29
CA PHE A 123 11.92 5.92 2.15
C PHE A 123 11.83 4.61 1.38
N PHE A 124 12.51 4.49 0.24
CA PHE A 124 12.56 3.23 -0.52
C PHE A 124 13.05 2.05 0.34
N LEU A 125 14.19 2.20 1.03
CA LEU A 125 14.74 1.16 1.90
C LEU A 125 13.76 0.79 3.02
N LYS A 126 13.15 1.79 3.67
CA LYS A 126 12.16 1.56 4.73
C LYS A 126 10.97 0.73 4.24
N GLY A 127 10.32 1.14 3.14
CA GLY A 127 9.14 0.42 2.65
C GLY A 127 9.44 -0.88 1.91
N SER A 128 10.70 -1.11 1.49
CA SER A 128 11.10 -2.40 0.89
C SER A 128 10.87 -3.60 1.82
N SER A 129 10.80 -3.38 3.14
CA SER A 129 10.47 -4.43 4.11
C SER A 129 9.16 -5.16 3.81
N VAL A 130 8.16 -4.47 3.25
CA VAL A 130 6.86 -5.02 2.84
C VAL A 130 7.01 -6.14 1.80
N ILE A 131 8.03 -6.05 0.95
CA ILE A 131 8.28 -7.00 -0.14
C ILE A 131 9.30 -8.05 0.31
N LEU A 132 10.33 -7.62 1.04
CA LEU A 132 11.43 -8.48 1.48
C LEU A 132 10.99 -9.49 2.56
N ALA A 133 10.12 -9.09 3.48
CA ALA A 133 9.68 -9.97 4.57
C ALA A 133 8.95 -11.23 4.06
N PRO A 134 7.93 -11.18 3.20
CA PRO A 134 7.30 -12.40 2.68
C PRO A 134 8.28 -13.24 1.84
N LEU A 135 9.15 -12.61 1.05
CA LEU A 135 10.20 -13.31 0.29
C LEU A 135 11.19 -14.07 1.18
N LEU A 136 11.48 -13.58 2.38
CA LEU A 136 12.38 -14.23 3.34
C LEU A 136 11.66 -15.29 4.18
N PHE A 137 10.51 -14.97 4.75
CA PHE A 137 9.84 -15.83 5.74
C PHE A 137 8.83 -16.82 5.13
N LYS A 138 8.33 -16.55 3.92
CA LYS A 138 7.29 -17.35 3.23
C LYS A 138 7.62 -17.58 1.74
N ARG A 139 8.92 -17.67 1.40
CA ARG A 139 9.47 -17.73 0.02
C ARG A 139 8.66 -18.58 -0.97
N ASN A 140 8.39 -19.85 -0.64
CA ASN A 140 7.67 -20.75 -1.55
C ASN A 140 6.27 -20.23 -1.90
N LYS A 141 5.51 -19.79 -0.89
CA LYS A 141 4.15 -19.25 -1.08
C LYS A 141 4.16 -17.90 -1.78
N THR A 142 5.17 -17.08 -1.52
CA THR A 142 5.35 -15.81 -2.22
C THR A 142 5.69 -16.01 -3.69
N ASN A 143 6.56 -16.97 -4.02
CA ASN A 143 6.89 -17.30 -5.42
C ASN A 143 5.70 -17.94 -6.15
N GLU A 144 4.86 -18.73 -5.47
CA GLU A 144 3.60 -19.25 -6.02
C GLU A 144 2.65 -18.10 -6.45
N ILE A 145 2.53 -17.05 -5.63
CA ILE A 145 1.74 -15.87 -6.00
C ILE A 145 2.38 -15.15 -7.20
N PHE A 146 3.71 -14.99 -7.20
CA PHE A 146 4.40 -14.34 -8.30
C PHE A 146 4.30 -15.11 -9.62
N SER A 147 4.35 -16.44 -9.58
CA SER A 147 4.16 -17.27 -10.79
C SER A 147 2.74 -17.16 -11.34
N ILE A 148 1.71 -17.09 -10.49
CA ILE A 148 0.32 -16.79 -10.90
C ILE A 148 0.21 -15.43 -11.60
N LEU A 149 1.07 -14.48 -11.22
CA LEU A 149 1.17 -13.14 -11.84
C LEU A 149 2.12 -13.09 -13.04
N ASN A 150 2.64 -14.24 -13.51
CA ASN A 150 3.64 -14.37 -14.57
C ASN A 150 4.95 -13.60 -14.26
N PHE A 151 5.42 -13.69 -13.02
CA PHE A 151 6.62 -13.03 -12.54
C PHE A 151 7.63 -14.01 -11.93
N ASN A 152 8.85 -14.06 -12.49
CA ASN A 152 9.83 -15.08 -12.11
C ASN A 152 11.20 -14.51 -11.66
N VAL A 153 11.33 -13.19 -11.46
CA VAL A 153 12.64 -12.55 -11.19
C VAL A 153 13.26 -13.00 -9.86
N PHE A 154 12.43 -13.23 -8.83
CA PHE A 154 12.90 -13.60 -7.49
C PHE A 154 13.33 -15.07 -7.34
N GLU A 155 13.19 -15.88 -8.40
CA GLU A 155 13.72 -17.25 -8.43
C GLU A 155 15.24 -17.28 -8.71
N SER A 156 15.81 -16.15 -9.15
CA SER A 156 17.24 -16.06 -9.41
C SER A 156 18.08 -16.17 -8.12
N SER A 157 19.27 -16.76 -8.25
CA SER A 157 20.21 -16.99 -7.13
C SER A 157 20.72 -15.70 -6.45
N VAL A 158 20.53 -14.54 -7.09
CA VAL A 158 20.83 -13.22 -6.54
C VAL A 158 20.00 -12.96 -5.27
N PHE A 159 18.73 -13.40 -5.24
CA PHE A 159 17.83 -13.22 -4.09
C PHE A 159 18.01 -14.32 -3.03
N SER A 160 19.27 -14.57 -2.65
CA SER A 160 19.60 -15.47 -1.55
C SER A 160 19.10 -14.95 -0.20
N ASP A 161 18.85 -15.84 0.76
CA ASP A 161 18.40 -15.46 2.11
C ASP A 161 19.37 -14.46 2.78
N LYS A 162 20.69 -14.60 2.56
CA LYS A 162 21.70 -13.65 3.05
C LYS A 162 21.48 -12.25 2.48
N PHE A 163 21.23 -12.14 1.18
CA PHE A 163 20.97 -10.87 0.51
C PHE A 163 19.69 -10.22 1.03
N LEU A 164 18.62 -11.00 1.18
CA LEU A 164 17.35 -10.52 1.74
C LEU A 164 17.49 -10.05 3.19
N ILE A 165 18.24 -10.77 4.04
CA ILE A 165 18.51 -10.36 5.42
C ILE A 165 19.27 -9.03 5.45
N ILE A 166 20.30 -8.86 4.63
CA ILE A 166 21.07 -7.61 4.55
C ILE A 166 20.14 -6.44 4.18
N LEU A 167 19.29 -6.60 3.17
CA LEU A 167 18.34 -5.56 2.77
C LEU A 167 17.30 -5.26 3.86
N LEU A 168 16.82 -6.28 4.57
CA LEU A 168 15.89 -6.11 5.68
C LEU A 168 16.54 -5.37 6.87
N CYS A 169 17.80 -5.65 7.18
CA CYS A 169 18.58 -4.88 8.15
C CYS A 169 18.76 -3.42 7.71
N LEU A 170 19.04 -3.17 6.43
CA LEU A 170 19.13 -1.81 5.88
C LEU A 170 17.78 -1.07 5.97
N SER A 171 16.67 -1.77 5.74
CA SER A 171 15.32 -1.24 5.93
C SER A 171 15.07 -0.79 7.38
N PHE A 172 15.45 -1.62 8.35
CA PHE A 172 15.36 -1.28 9.77
C PHE A 172 16.25 -0.08 10.14
N LEU A 173 17.51 -0.08 9.68
CA LEU A 173 18.45 1.02 9.90
C LEU A 173 17.94 2.33 9.27
N SER A 174 17.30 2.27 8.10
CA SER A 174 16.66 3.43 7.49
C SER A 174 15.58 4.02 8.39
N SER A 175 14.70 3.17 8.94
CA SER A 175 13.66 3.58 9.89
C SER A 175 14.21 4.25 11.15
N LEU A 176 15.31 3.72 11.70
CA LEU A 176 16.01 4.33 12.84
C LEU A 176 16.67 5.66 12.46
N TYR A 177 17.29 5.74 11.29
CA TYR A 177 17.92 6.96 10.81
C TYR A 177 16.92 8.10 10.60
N ILE A 178 15.78 7.81 9.95
CA ILE A 178 14.68 8.76 9.71
C ILE A 178 14.17 9.33 11.05
N SER A 179 14.07 8.49 12.09
CA SER A 179 13.53 8.88 13.40
C SER A 179 14.59 9.35 14.42
N ASN A 180 15.89 9.36 14.08
CA ASN A 180 16.97 9.54 15.07
C ASN A 180 16.86 10.86 15.87
N LYS A 181 16.50 11.96 15.21
CA LYS A 181 16.33 13.28 15.85
C LYS A 181 14.90 13.57 16.33
N LYS A 182 14.05 12.55 16.38
CA LYS A 182 12.64 12.67 16.78
C LYS A 182 12.44 12.18 18.21
N ASN A 183 11.30 12.55 18.80
CA ASN A 183 10.90 12.16 20.14
C ASN A 183 10.77 10.63 20.26
N HIS A 184 10.89 10.10 21.49
CA HIS A 184 10.81 8.66 21.77
C HIS A 184 9.55 7.99 21.19
N ASN A 185 8.41 8.68 21.23
CA ASN A 185 7.16 8.16 20.65
C ASN A 185 7.29 7.89 19.14
N LEU A 186 7.91 8.80 18.37
CA LEU A 186 8.07 8.66 16.92
C LEU A 186 9.08 7.56 16.57
N LYS A 187 10.14 7.39 17.37
CA LYS A 187 11.04 6.23 17.26
C LYS A 187 10.29 4.93 17.55
N GLY A 188 9.43 4.94 18.58
CA GLY A 188 8.56 3.82 18.93
C GLY A 188 7.62 3.42 17.79
N ILE A 189 7.02 4.38 17.08
CA ILE A 189 6.20 4.10 15.88
C ILE A 189 7.02 3.32 14.86
N MET A 190 8.20 3.82 14.48
CA MET A 190 9.04 3.17 13.47
C MET A 190 9.43 1.74 13.86
N PHE A 191 9.75 1.52 15.14
CA PHE A 191 10.07 0.19 15.66
C PHE A 191 8.86 -0.75 15.66
N MET A 192 7.72 -0.29 16.17
CA MET A 192 6.49 -1.08 16.24
C MET A 192 5.99 -1.46 14.84
N ASP A 193 5.98 -0.52 13.90
CA ASP A 193 5.51 -0.77 12.54
C ASP A 193 6.38 -1.82 11.82
N PHE A 194 7.70 -1.69 11.92
CA PHE A 194 8.63 -2.69 11.38
C PHE A 194 8.42 -4.05 12.06
N SER A 195 8.35 -4.07 13.39
CA SER A 195 8.19 -5.32 14.15
C SER A 195 6.86 -6.01 13.85
N SER A 196 5.76 -5.25 13.73
CA SER A 196 4.45 -5.76 13.29
C SER A 196 4.56 -6.45 11.94
N LEU A 197 5.23 -5.82 10.97
CA LEU A 197 5.40 -6.37 9.63
C LEU A 197 6.19 -7.69 9.66
N ILE A 198 7.24 -7.77 10.48
CA ILE A 198 8.00 -9.02 10.68
C ILE A 198 7.13 -10.10 11.32
N ILE A 199 6.42 -9.77 12.41
CA ILE A 199 5.53 -10.70 13.11
C ILE A 199 4.50 -11.28 12.14
N LEU A 200 3.80 -10.44 11.38
CA LEU A 200 2.80 -10.90 10.41
C LEU A 200 3.39 -11.87 9.39
N ASN A 201 4.56 -11.58 8.82
CA ASN A 201 5.17 -12.42 7.78
C ASN A 201 5.83 -13.70 8.32
N ILE A 202 6.19 -13.76 9.60
CA ILE A 202 6.64 -15.02 10.23
C ILE A 202 5.47 -15.99 10.35
N PHE A 203 4.30 -15.51 10.77
CA PHE A 203 3.19 -16.38 11.17
C PHE A 203 2.12 -16.59 10.10
N LEU A 204 1.74 -15.56 9.36
CA LEU A 204 0.61 -15.59 8.44
C LEU A 204 1.04 -15.96 7.00
N THR A 205 0.07 -16.27 6.13
CA THR A 205 0.34 -16.39 4.69
C THR A 205 0.64 -15.02 4.08
N PRO A 206 1.36 -14.95 2.94
CA PRO A 206 1.74 -13.67 2.33
C PRO A 206 0.55 -12.74 2.07
N VAL A 207 -0.58 -13.25 1.57
CA VAL A 207 -1.75 -12.41 1.26
C VAL A 207 -2.43 -11.91 2.52
N LEU A 208 -2.55 -12.75 3.55
CA LEU A 208 -3.13 -12.34 4.83
C LEU A 208 -2.24 -11.32 5.55
N ALA A 209 -0.93 -11.54 5.58
CA ALA A 209 0.05 -10.60 6.14
C ALA A 209 0.01 -9.24 5.42
N PHE A 210 0.02 -9.26 4.08
CA PHE A 210 -0.12 -8.06 3.26
C PHE A 210 -1.45 -7.36 3.53
N THR A 211 -2.56 -8.10 3.60
CA THR A 211 -3.89 -7.52 3.86
C THR A 211 -3.94 -6.82 5.21
N PHE A 212 -3.43 -7.43 6.28
CA PHE A 212 -3.45 -6.80 7.60
C PHE A 212 -2.54 -5.57 7.66
N TYR A 213 -1.35 -5.64 7.07
CA TYR A 213 -0.48 -4.48 6.94
C TYR A 213 -1.16 -3.35 6.12
N PHE A 214 -1.64 -3.67 4.92
CA PHE A 214 -2.20 -2.70 3.99
C PHE A 214 -3.47 -2.05 4.53
N CYS A 215 -4.41 -2.84 5.06
CA CYS A 215 -5.69 -2.32 5.55
C CYS A 215 -5.56 -1.65 6.91
N PHE A 216 -4.93 -2.29 7.90
CA PHE A 216 -4.98 -1.81 9.29
C PHE A 216 -3.84 -0.89 9.69
N LEU A 217 -2.67 -0.96 9.03
CA LEU A 217 -1.58 -0.02 9.28
C LEU A 217 -1.57 1.08 8.23
N HIS A 218 -1.37 0.74 6.97
CA HIS A 218 -1.10 1.71 5.91
C HIS A 218 -2.34 2.54 5.55
N SER A 219 -3.45 1.90 5.17
CA SER A 219 -4.68 2.59 4.76
C SER A 219 -5.31 3.42 5.90
N ILE A 220 -5.38 2.89 7.12
CA ILE A 220 -5.89 3.65 8.28
C ILE A 220 -5.03 4.88 8.55
N ARG A 221 -3.71 4.77 8.44
CA ARG A 221 -2.79 5.90 8.66
C ARG A 221 -2.97 6.98 7.61
N HIS A 222 -3.07 6.61 6.35
CA HIS A 222 -3.39 7.56 5.27
C HIS A 222 -4.77 8.21 5.51
N SER A 223 -5.76 7.41 5.89
CA SER A 223 -7.11 7.89 6.21
C SER A 223 -7.10 8.90 7.36
N ILE A 224 -6.30 8.70 8.41
CA ILE A 224 -6.13 9.67 9.50
C ILE A 224 -5.62 11.02 8.95
N THR A 225 -4.64 11.00 8.05
CA THR A 225 -4.12 12.22 7.41
C THR A 225 -5.23 12.93 6.62
N LEU A 226 -5.95 12.20 5.76
CA LEU A 226 -7.06 12.74 4.96
C LEU A 226 -8.20 13.31 5.83
N ILE A 227 -8.50 12.66 6.97
CA ILE A 227 -9.50 13.13 7.93
C ILE A 227 -9.14 14.53 8.44
N PHE A 228 -7.87 14.76 8.78
CA PHE A 228 -7.39 16.07 9.26
C PHE A 228 -7.22 17.09 8.13
N GLU A 229 -7.03 16.67 6.87
CA GLU A 229 -7.07 17.56 5.71
C GLU A 229 -8.50 18.08 5.42
N LEU A 230 -9.53 17.27 5.70
CA LEU A 230 -10.93 17.63 5.47
C LEU A 230 -11.54 18.50 6.59
N ASP A 231 -11.03 18.38 7.82
CA ASP A 231 -11.48 19.13 8.99
C ASP A 231 -10.46 19.05 10.13
N ASN A 232 -10.26 20.14 10.86
CA ASN A 232 -9.38 20.16 12.03
C ASN A 232 -9.87 19.26 13.17
N SER A 233 -11.18 18.99 13.25
CA SER A 233 -11.78 18.12 14.25
C SER A 233 -11.94 16.69 13.71
N PHE A 234 -11.38 15.71 14.44
CA PHE A 234 -11.39 14.30 14.01
C PHE A 234 -12.80 13.77 13.73
N LYS A 235 -13.80 14.10 14.57
CA LYS A 235 -15.18 13.62 14.42
C LYS A 235 -15.86 14.16 13.15
N SER A 236 -15.73 15.45 12.87
CA SER A 236 -16.27 16.06 11.64
C SER A 236 -15.53 15.55 10.41
N GLY A 237 -14.20 15.51 10.48
CA GLY A 237 -13.34 15.01 9.41
C GLY A 237 -13.63 13.56 9.05
N LEU A 238 -13.82 12.68 10.05
CA LEU A 238 -14.21 11.28 9.85
C LEU A 238 -15.55 11.15 9.13
N LYS A 239 -16.56 11.94 9.54
CA LYS A 239 -17.87 11.94 8.87
C LYS A 239 -17.75 12.36 7.40
N LYS A 240 -16.96 13.40 7.12
CA LYS A 240 -16.67 13.88 5.75
C LYS A 240 -15.87 12.88 4.94
N PHE A 241 -14.89 12.22 5.56
CA PHE A 241 -14.06 11.20 4.92
C PHE A 241 -14.92 10.03 4.48
N ILE A 242 -15.70 9.44 5.39
CA ILE A 242 -16.58 8.30 5.10
C ILE A 242 -17.56 8.65 3.98
N SER A 243 -18.25 9.79 4.06
CA SER A 243 -19.25 10.16 3.04
C SER A 243 -18.65 10.38 1.65
N ARG A 244 -17.40 10.84 1.59
CA ARG A 244 -16.68 11.07 0.32
C ARG A 244 -15.97 9.83 -0.20
N ALA A 245 -15.57 8.91 0.68
CA ALA A 245 -14.86 7.69 0.31
C ALA A 245 -15.80 6.63 -0.28
N ILE A 246 -17.00 6.47 0.30
CA ILE A 246 -17.97 5.41 -0.07
C ILE A 246 -18.20 5.32 -1.59
N PRO A 247 -18.48 6.40 -2.35
CA PRO A 247 -18.85 6.28 -3.76
C PRO A 247 -17.76 5.63 -4.61
N LEU A 248 -16.51 6.08 -4.47
CA LEU A 248 -15.40 5.53 -5.26
C LEU A 248 -14.99 4.13 -4.78
N THR A 249 -14.97 3.89 -3.47
CA THR A 249 -14.73 2.55 -2.93
C THR A 249 -15.76 1.55 -3.43
N PHE A 250 -17.05 1.93 -3.44
CA PHE A 250 -18.14 1.06 -3.88
C PHE A 250 -18.07 0.73 -5.36
N VAL A 251 -17.89 1.74 -6.23
CA VAL A 251 -17.76 1.54 -7.68
C VAL A 251 -16.55 0.65 -7.99
N THR A 252 -15.40 0.91 -7.36
CA THR A 252 -14.20 0.12 -7.56
C THR A 252 -14.38 -1.32 -7.06
N GLY A 253 -15.06 -1.50 -5.92
CA GLY A 253 -15.41 -2.82 -5.39
C GLY A 253 -16.27 -3.63 -6.35
N ILE A 254 -17.30 -3.01 -6.96
CA ILE A 254 -18.11 -3.66 -7.99
C ILE A 254 -17.27 -4.07 -9.20
N ILE A 255 -16.39 -3.18 -9.68
CA ILE A 255 -15.52 -3.48 -10.82
C ILE A 255 -14.60 -4.67 -10.50
N PHE A 256 -14.06 -4.75 -9.29
CA PHE A 256 -13.23 -5.88 -8.86
C PHE A 256 -14.03 -7.18 -8.80
N LEU A 257 -15.25 -7.16 -8.24
CA LEU A 257 -16.12 -8.34 -8.18
C LEU A 257 -16.52 -8.83 -9.58
N ILE A 258 -16.86 -7.91 -10.49
CA ILE A 258 -17.13 -8.23 -11.90
C ILE A 258 -15.88 -8.84 -12.55
N SER A 259 -14.70 -8.26 -12.30
CA SER A 259 -13.44 -8.78 -12.85
C SER A 259 -13.14 -10.19 -12.36
N ILE A 260 -13.37 -10.49 -11.07
CA ILE A 260 -13.23 -11.84 -10.52
C ILE A 260 -14.22 -12.80 -11.18
N TYR A 261 -15.50 -12.41 -11.28
CA TYR A 261 -16.52 -13.23 -11.93
C TYR A 261 -16.15 -13.59 -13.38
N LEU A 262 -15.63 -12.64 -14.15
CA LEU A 262 -15.18 -12.88 -15.52
C LEU A 262 -13.93 -13.78 -15.59
N LEU A 263 -12.95 -13.54 -14.71
CA LEU A 263 -11.69 -14.30 -14.67
C LEU A 263 -11.87 -15.73 -14.16
N ASN A 264 -12.87 -15.99 -13.32
CA ASN A 264 -13.21 -17.32 -12.81
C ASN A 264 -13.67 -18.29 -13.93
N ASN A 265 -13.95 -17.79 -15.13
CA ASN A 265 -14.19 -18.64 -16.30
C ASN A 265 -12.90 -19.22 -16.91
N PHE A 266 -11.74 -18.64 -16.57
CA PHE A 266 -10.43 -18.98 -17.16
C PHE A 266 -9.42 -19.49 -16.12
N TYR A 267 -9.58 -19.09 -14.86
CA TYR A 267 -8.68 -19.41 -13.76
C TYR A 267 -9.46 -20.00 -12.59
N THR A 268 -8.76 -20.67 -11.67
CA THR A 268 -9.35 -21.03 -10.38
C THR A 268 -9.76 -19.78 -9.60
N LEU A 269 -10.74 -19.89 -8.69
CA LEU A 269 -11.24 -18.74 -7.94
C LEU A 269 -10.12 -18.00 -7.19
N ASP A 270 -9.22 -18.74 -6.55
CA ASP A 270 -8.10 -18.16 -5.79
C ASP A 270 -7.11 -17.43 -6.69
N GLU A 271 -6.77 -18.00 -7.85
CA GLU A 271 -5.93 -17.33 -8.85
C GLU A 271 -6.58 -16.06 -9.41
N ALA A 272 -7.89 -16.11 -9.70
CA ALA A 272 -8.65 -14.95 -10.13
C ALA A 272 -8.63 -13.84 -9.07
N ILE A 273 -8.78 -14.20 -7.79
CA ILE A 273 -8.69 -13.25 -6.67
C ILE A 273 -7.27 -12.67 -6.56
N TYR A 274 -6.20 -13.48 -6.66
CA TYR A 274 -4.83 -12.97 -6.62
C TYR A 274 -4.55 -12.01 -7.78
N LYS A 275 -4.95 -12.36 -9.00
CA LYS A 275 -4.80 -11.48 -10.16
C LYS A 275 -5.54 -10.16 -9.94
N VAL A 276 -6.79 -10.18 -9.47
CA VAL A 276 -7.57 -8.95 -9.22
C VAL A 276 -6.99 -8.14 -8.07
N ILE A 277 -6.53 -8.76 -6.98
CA ILE A 277 -5.86 -8.04 -5.89
C ILE A 277 -4.61 -7.35 -6.42
N PHE A 278 -3.65 -8.06 -7.00
CA PHE A 278 -2.36 -7.46 -7.33
C PHE A 278 -2.37 -6.59 -8.59
N ILE A 279 -3.01 -7.06 -9.69
CA ILE A 279 -3.11 -6.28 -10.93
C ILE A 279 -4.10 -5.13 -10.76
N GLY A 280 -5.23 -5.40 -10.12
CA GLY A 280 -6.24 -4.37 -9.83
C GLY A 280 -5.70 -3.29 -8.92
N LEU A 281 -5.05 -3.64 -7.80
CA LEU A 281 -4.41 -2.64 -6.94
C LEU A 281 -3.34 -1.86 -7.71
N ALA A 282 -2.45 -2.52 -8.46
CA ALA A 282 -1.44 -1.82 -9.25
C ALA A 282 -2.05 -0.80 -10.23
N SER A 283 -3.15 -1.16 -10.90
CA SER A 283 -3.87 -0.28 -11.82
C SER A 283 -4.45 0.98 -11.16
N LEU A 284 -4.70 0.95 -9.84
CA LEU A 284 -5.15 2.10 -9.05
C LEU A 284 -3.97 2.85 -8.40
N THR A 285 -2.95 2.12 -7.94
CA THR A 285 -1.82 2.69 -7.22
C THR A 285 -0.94 3.56 -8.11
N PHE A 286 -0.70 3.18 -9.38
CA PHE A 286 0.08 4.02 -10.30
C PHE A 286 -0.52 5.42 -10.54
N PRO A 287 -1.80 5.55 -10.97
CA PRO A 287 -2.41 6.87 -11.15
C PRO A 287 -2.53 7.64 -9.82
N HIS A 288 -2.79 6.95 -8.71
CA HIS A 288 -2.78 7.58 -7.37
C HIS A 288 -1.41 8.18 -7.01
N ILE A 289 -0.32 7.42 -7.11
CA ILE A 289 1.03 7.89 -6.79
C ILE A 289 1.44 9.05 -7.72
N LEU A 290 1.09 8.96 -9.00
CA LEU A 290 1.32 10.04 -9.95
C LEU A 290 0.58 11.31 -9.54
N LEU A 291 -0.68 11.19 -9.13
CA LEU A 291 -1.49 12.31 -8.64
C LEU A 291 -0.88 12.97 -7.41
N GLU A 292 -0.52 12.19 -6.38
CA GLU A 292 0.14 12.67 -5.17
C GLU A 292 1.44 13.41 -5.49
N TYR A 293 2.28 12.83 -6.35
CA TYR A 293 3.54 13.44 -6.75
C TYR A 293 3.34 14.78 -7.49
N LEU A 294 2.40 14.83 -8.44
CA LEU A 294 2.10 16.05 -9.18
C LEU A 294 1.52 17.14 -8.29
N LEU A 295 0.65 16.79 -7.34
CA LEU A 295 0.12 17.75 -6.36
C LEU A 295 1.23 18.31 -5.47
N GLU A 296 2.03 17.45 -4.84
CA GLU A 296 3.09 17.89 -3.93
C GLU A 296 4.10 18.80 -4.65
N LYS A 297 4.41 18.52 -5.92
CA LYS A 297 5.34 19.31 -6.72
C LYS A 297 4.79 20.70 -7.07
N ASN A 298 3.50 20.81 -7.33
CA ASN A 298 2.89 22.08 -7.76
C ASN A 298 2.42 22.94 -6.59
N GLU A 299 2.01 22.35 -5.46
CA GLU A 299 1.71 23.10 -4.23
C GLU A 299 2.94 23.77 -3.62
N LYS A 300 4.14 23.22 -3.83
CA LYS A 300 5.40 23.85 -3.39
C LYS A 300 5.83 25.03 -4.28
N ARG A 301 5.19 25.24 -5.43
CA ARG A 301 5.53 26.29 -6.42
C ARG A 301 4.62 27.52 -6.32
N THR A 302 3.48 27.39 -5.65
CA THR A 302 2.51 28.46 -5.33
C THR A 302 2.73 28.99 -3.93
#